data_AF-C7X509-F1
#
_entry.id   AF-C7X509-F1
#
_cell.length_a   1.000
_cell.length_b   1.000
_cell.length_c   1.000
_cell.angle_alpha   90.00
_cell.angle_beta   90.00
_cell.angle_gamma   90.00
#
_symmetry.space_group_name_H-M   'P 1'
#
loop_
_entity.id
_entity.type
_entity.pdbx_description
1 polymer ?
#
loop_
_entity_poly.entity_id
_entity_poly.type
_entity_poly.pdbx_seq_one_letter_code
_entity_poly.pdbx_strand_id
1 'polypeptide(L)'
;MNLMSKTVILGAGVDSLSGIAMPLTSELIPQISDFVQTEIGKRIDEKLRLLLPRLRFSFESFVKRSIDKLADEFRREIDTITTNIEHELETNHSLSNPDRKMGELVNRLLRKIKYIQEGAEFDEETEDLIQEVLGRRIEDEAIIDIKKLSFTDTFKSILQYVLEQSVRNSTNPILRHVYKNLLDIEDLMVKYFIGFYTRKDSDIKTYVYISWMLWAFLKEKEKQVFNDETNHLPFYSQLQDDWNIITFNYTSFARQKVANSKYFHGSLFDYINMYNRTMMSFEENDYYNTDTFELFERIATPNIDFTESSKKIVVPAILPPLRIKPVLSSRFISTWYESAQQIIHSDKIIIAGYSFSNTDEHFNDILRGCRDKNIYIIDPNIDLLINNLHSIWSYRRDDFSLTSIQNKETLKAGSLSLIKASADEIILGNL
;
A
#
# COMPACT_ATOMS: atom_id res chain seq x y z
N MET A 1 7.56 -3.74 -41.05
CA MET A 1 6.43 -4.01 -40.13
C MET A 1 6.61 -3.05 -38.97
N ASN A 2 5.67 -2.12 -38.75
CA ASN A 2 5.65 -1.39 -37.47
C ASN A 2 5.33 -2.43 -36.40
N LEU A 3 6.32 -2.76 -35.56
CA LEU A 3 6.05 -3.52 -34.35
C LEU A 3 5.03 -2.72 -33.53
N MET A 4 3.87 -3.33 -33.25
CA MET A 4 2.90 -2.71 -32.36
C MET A 4 3.56 -2.47 -31.00
N SER A 5 3.55 -1.24 -30.54
CA SER A 5 4.13 -0.89 -29.25
C SER A 5 3.23 -1.41 -28.14
N LYS A 6 3.79 -2.22 -27.23
CA LYS A 6 3.08 -2.82 -26.09
C LYS A 6 3.63 -2.21 -24.80
N THR A 7 2.71 -1.76 -23.94
CA THR A 7 3.05 -1.23 -22.62
C THR A 7 2.44 -2.11 -21.55
N VAL A 8 3.26 -2.60 -20.62
CA VAL A 8 2.83 -3.44 -19.49
C VAL A 8 3.02 -2.65 -18.20
N ILE A 9 1.95 -2.55 -17.42
CA ILE A 9 1.88 -1.85 -16.15
C ILE A 9 1.73 -2.89 -15.02
N LEU A 10 2.64 -2.85 -14.07
CA LEU A 10 2.75 -3.81 -12.97
C LEU A 10 2.43 -3.16 -11.63
N GLY A 11 1.42 -3.68 -10.93
CA GLY A 11 1.08 -3.29 -9.58
C GLY A 11 1.45 -4.33 -8.52
N ALA A 12 1.17 -4.00 -7.26
CA ALA A 12 1.51 -4.84 -6.10
C ALA A 12 0.92 -6.26 -6.16
N GLY A 13 -0.21 -6.44 -6.85
CA GLY A 13 -0.81 -7.75 -7.06
C GLY A 13 0.13 -8.75 -7.75
N VAL A 14 1.01 -8.28 -8.64
CA VAL A 14 2.01 -9.13 -9.31
C VAL A 14 3.08 -9.64 -8.34
N ASP A 15 3.53 -8.78 -7.42
CA ASP A 15 4.53 -9.15 -6.40
C ASP A 15 3.93 -10.00 -5.27
N SER A 16 2.60 -9.97 -5.11
CA SER A 16 1.87 -10.80 -4.13
C SER A 16 1.60 -12.24 -4.58
N LEU A 17 1.91 -12.59 -5.84
CA LEU A 17 1.67 -13.92 -6.40
C LEU A 17 2.41 -15.02 -5.62
N SER A 18 1.86 -16.23 -5.66
CA SER A 18 2.50 -17.41 -5.07
C SER A 18 3.88 -17.64 -5.69
N GLY A 19 4.90 -17.76 -4.84
CA GLY A 19 6.31 -17.86 -5.24
C GLY A 19 7.11 -16.56 -5.08
N ILE A 20 6.43 -15.40 -5.07
CA ILE A 20 7.05 -14.12 -4.73
C ILE A 20 6.61 -13.68 -3.33
N ALA A 21 5.29 -13.67 -3.09
CA ALA A 21 4.67 -13.41 -1.80
C ALA A 21 5.20 -12.15 -1.07
N MET A 22 5.46 -11.07 -1.82
CA MET A 22 5.75 -9.78 -1.20
C MET A 22 4.50 -9.25 -0.48
N PRO A 23 4.67 -8.59 0.66
CA PRO A 23 3.57 -8.06 1.45
C PRO A 23 2.84 -6.93 0.74
N LEU A 24 1.52 -6.89 0.90
CA LEU A 24 0.69 -5.75 0.51
C LEU A 24 0.89 -4.59 1.50
N THR A 25 0.51 -3.37 1.10
CA THR A 25 0.71 -2.14 1.89
C THR A 25 0.23 -2.28 3.34
N SER A 26 -0.93 -2.91 3.55
CA SER A 26 -1.51 -3.12 4.88
C SER A 26 -0.64 -4.02 5.77
N GLU A 27 0.07 -4.97 5.19
CA GLU A 27 0.85 -5.98 5.90
C GLU A 27 2.26 -5.48 6.28
N LEU A 28 2.70 -4.35 5.71
CA LEU A 28 4.08 -3.86 5.85
C LEU A 28 4.43 -3.52 7.29
N ILE A 29 3.63 -2.71 8.00
CA ILE A 29 3.97 -2.28 9.37
C ILE A 29 4.10 -3.48 10.33
N PRO A 30 3.14 -4.41 10.39
CA PRO A 30 3.27 -5.61 11.21
C PRO A 30 4.52 -6.44 10.87
N GLN A 31 4.73 -6.74 9.58
CA GLN A 31 5.86 -7.57 9.19
C GLN A 31 7.21 -6.89 9.42
N ILE A 32 7.30 -5.56 9.31
CA ILE A 32 8.50 -4.80 9.69
C ILE A 32 8.70 -4.86 11.21
N SER A 33 7.64 -4.78 12.01
CA SER A 33 7.72 -4.93 13.46
C SER A 33 8.31 -6.29 13.87
N ASP A 34 7.92 -7.35 13.18
CA ASP A 34 8.50 -8.69 13.38
C ASP A 34 9.93 -8.78 12.83
N PHE A 35 10.19 -8.19 11.67
CA PHE A 35 11.52 -8.13 11.06
C PHE A 35 12.55 -7.49 11.98
N VAL A 36 12.19 -6.41 12.69
CA VAL A 36 13.06 -5.75 13.69
C VAL A 36 13.54 -6.73 14.76
N GLN A 37 12.84 -7.83 15.02
CA GLN A 37 13.23 -8.83 16.01
C GLN A 37 14.20 -9.91 15.48
N THR A 38 14.38 -10.00 14.16
CA THR A 38 15.35 -10.91 13.51
C THR A 38 16.79 -10.44 13.74
N GLU A 39 17.77 -11.31 13.47
CA GLU A 39 19.20 -10.96 13.62
C GLU A 39 19.60 -9.76 12.74
N ILE A 40 19.25 -9.80 11.45
CA ILE A 40 19.54 -8.71 10.50
C ILE A 40 18.77 -7.44 10.88
N GLY A 41 17.47 -7.57 11.18
CA GLY A 41 16.64 -6.42 11.56
C GLY A 41 17.14 -5.71 12.82
N LYS A 42 17.57 -6.47 13.84
CA LYS A 42 18.18 -5.92 15.06
C LYS A 42 19.46 -5.15 14.77
N ARG A 43 20.36 -5.72 13.96
CA ARG A 43 21.63 -5.05 13.58
C ARG A 43 21.36 -3.71 12.88
N ILE A 44 20.40 -3.67 11.97
CA ILE A 44 20.02 -2.43 11.26
C ILE A 44 19.35 -1.43 12.22
N ASP A 45 18.43 -1.86 13.08
CA ASP A 45 17.78 -0.99 14.08
C ASP A 45 18.81 -0.35 15.02
N GLU A 46 19.73 -1.15 15.58
CA GLU A 46 20.79 -0.68 16.46
C GLU A 46 21.67 0.36 15.76
N LYS A 47 22.11 0.08 14.53
CA LYS A 47 22.94 0.99 13.75
C LYS A 47 22.19 2.29 13.41
N LEU A 48 20.92 2.21 13.02
CA LEU A 48 20.08 3.39 12.77
C LEU A 48 19.90 4.22 14.05
N ARG A 49 19.70 3.61 15.21
CA ARG A 49 19.57 4.32 16.49
C ARG A 49 20.85 5.05 16.89
N LEU A 50 22.02 4.49 16.55
CA LEU A 50 23.32 5.17 16.71
C LEU A 50 23.44 6.38 15.78
N LEU A 51 23.04 6.24 14.51
CA LEU A 51 23.07 7.33 13.52
C LEU A 51 22.01 8.42 13.79
N LEU A 52 20.92 8.08 14.48
CA LEU A 52 19.76 8.94 14.72
C LEU A 52 19.59 9.23 16.23
N PRO A 53 20.42 10.11 16.81
CA PRO A 53 20.42 10.33 18.26
C PRO A 53 19.06 10.87 18.74
N ARG A 54 18.59 10.33 19.87
CA ARG A 54 17.29 10.63 20.50
C ARG A 54 16.07 10.20 19.70
N LEU A 55 16.20 9.26 18.76
CA LEU A 55 15.05 8.64 18.09
C LEU A 55 14.16 7.93 19.12
N ARG A 56 12.90 8.35 19.21
CA ARG A 56 11.89 7.75 20.11
C ARG A 56 10.95 6.76 19.43
N PHE A 57 10.95 6.73 18.10
CA PHE A 57 10.05 5.87 17.34
C PHE A 57 10.49 4.40 17.40
N SER A 58 9.50 3.52 17.44
CA SER A 58 9.63 2.09 17.15
C SER A 58 8.32 1.60 16.53
N PHE A 59 8.39 0.61 15.65
CA PHE A 59 7.21 0.01 15.04
C PHE A 59 6.28 -0.61 16.10
N GLU A 60 6.85 -1.29 17.10
CA GLU A 60 6.09 -1.85 18.22
C GLU A 60 5.30 -0.76 19.00
N SER A 61 5.95 0.35 19.35
CA SER A 61 5.26 1.45 20.07
C SER A 61 4.26 2.18 19.17
N PHE A 62 4.48 2.21 17.86
CA PHE A 62 3.53 2.73 16.90
C PHE A 62 2.28 1.84 16.85
N VAL A 63 2.44 0.54 16.66
CA VAL A 63 1.35 -0.44 16.68
C VAL A 63 0.55 -0.32 17.98
N LYS A 64 1.22 -0.34 19.14
CA LYS A 64 0.55 -0.22 20.45
C LYS A 64 -0.25 1.09 20.58
N ARG A 65 0.32 2.23 20.17
CA ARG A 65 -0.40 3.51 20.21
C ARG A 65 -1.54 3.60 19.20
N SER A 66 -1.42 2.97 18.04
CA SER A 66 -2.50 2.90 17.06
C SER A 66 -3.65 2.06 17.59
N ILE A 67 -3.34 1.00 18.34
CA ILE A 67 -4.33 0.21 19.09
C ILE A 67 -5.04 1.06 20.15
N ASP A 68 -4.28 1.82 20.95
CA ASP A 68 -4.85 2.70 21.97
C ASP A 68 -5.72 3.80 21.36
N LYS A 69 -5.27 4.41 20.25
CA LYS A 69 -6.03 5.41 19.47
C LYS A 69 -7.27 4.84 18.83
N LEU A 70 -7.23 3.57 18.42
CA LEU A 70 -8.37 2.93 17.79
C LEU A 70 -9.58 2.89 18.73
N ALA A 71 -9.33 2.62 20.01
CA ALA A 71 -10.36 2.68 21.03
C ALA A 71 -11.02 4.06 21.13
N ASP A 72 -10.44 5.13 20.57
CA ASP A 72 -11.04 6.47 20.57
C ASP A 72 -11.56 6.88 19.17
N GLU A 73 -10.92 6.42 18.08
CA GLU A 73 -11.13 6.83 16.69
C GLU A 73 -12.07 5.90 15.86
N PHE A 74 -12.52 4.76 16.39
CA PHE A 74 -13.34 3.72 15.73
C PHE A 74 -14.55 4.24 14.89
N ARG A 75 -15.12 5.39 15.22
CA ARG A 75 -16.34 5.96 14.60
C ARG A 75 -16.38 5.95 13.08
N ARG A 76 -15.29 6.30 12.41
CA ARG A 76 -15.31 6.53 10.95
C ARG A 76 -15.10 5.27 10.14
N GLU A 77 -14.57 4.22 10.75
CA GLU A 77 -14.12 3.03 10.03
C GLU A 77 -14.91 1.78 10.39
N ILE A 78 -15.78 1.84 11.41
CA ILE A 78 -16.65 0.71 11.80
C ILE A 78 -17.38 0.16 10.59
N ASP A 79 -18.01 0.99 9.77
CA ASP A 79 -18.82 0.51 8.65
C ASP A 79 -17.98 -0.27 7.63
N THR A 80 -16.85 0.29 7.22
CA THR A 80 -15.94 -0.36 6.28
C THR A 80 -15.39 -1.67 6.84
N ILE A 81 -14.96 -1.68 8.10
CA ILE A 81 -14.41 -2.88 8.75
C ILE A 81 -15.49 -3.97 8.86
N THR A 82 -16.70 -3.59 9.28
CA THR A 82 -17.81 -4.51 9.52
C THR A 82 -18.29 -5.14 8.21
N THR A 83 -18.48 -4.33 7.16
CA THR A 83 -18.89 -4.82 5.84
C THR A 83 -17.84 -5.75 5.22
N ASN A 84 -16.55 -5.43 5.33
CA ASN A 84 -15.50 -6.27 4.77
C ASN A 84 -15.40 -7.62 5.50
N ILE A 85 -15.52 -7.63 6.83
CA ILE A 85 -15.54 -8.87 7.61
C ILE A 85 -16.78 -9.72 7.28
N GLU A 86 -17.95 -9.11 7.11
CA GLU A 86 -19.18 -9.82 6.71
C GLU A 86 -19.03 -10.48 5.35
N HIS A 87 -18.54 -9.73 4.37
CA HIS A 87 -18.28 -10.27 3.05
C HIS A 87 -17.31 -11.45 3.10
N GLU A 88 -16.24 -11.36 3.89
CA GLU A 88 -15.29 -12.47 4.07
C GLU A 88 -15.95 -13.69 4.73
N LEU A 89 -16.78 -13.49 5.74
CA LEU A 89 -17.49 -14.57 6.43
C LEU A 89 -18.52 -15.28 5.52
N GLU A 90 -19.09 -14.56 4.56
CA GLU A 90 -20.05 -15.10 3.59
C GLU A 90 -19.37 -15.81 2.42
N THR A 91 -18.29 -15.22 1.88
CA THR A 91 -17.69 -15.65 0.61
C THR A 91 -16.49 -16.58 0.80
N ASN A 92 -15.78 -16.49 1.92
CA ASN A 92 -14.60 -17.32 2.16
C ASN A 92 -14.96 -18.63 2.88
N HIS A 93 -15.18 -19.68 2.08
CA HIS A 93 -15.47 -21.03 2.58
C HIS A 93 -14.24 -21.76 3.17
N SER A 94 -13.03 -21.22 2.99
CA SER A 94 -11.78 -21.81 3.51
C SER A 94 -11.43 -21.38 4.94
N LEU A 95 -12.22 -20.48 5.53
CA LEU A 95 -11.98 -19.99 6.89
C LEU A 95 -12.02 -21.12 7.92
N SER A 96 -11.04 -21.12 8.83
CA SER A 96 -11.05 -22.03 9.96
C SER A 96 -12.18 -21.65 10.94
N ASN A 97 -12.65 -22.62 11.73
CA ASN A 97 -13.64 -22.36 12.79
C ASN A 97 -13.19 -21.27 13.79
N PRO A 98 -11.92 -21.23 14.24
CA PRO A 98 -11.40 -20.11 15.03
C PRO A 98 -11.52 -18.75 14.33
N ASP A 99 -11.19 -18.67 13.04
CA ASP A 99 -11.22 -17.41 12.27
C ASP A 99 -12.64 -16.90 12.09
N ARG A 100 -13.59 -17.81 11.78
CA ARG A 100 -15.02 -17.47 11.72
C ARG A 100 -15.51 -16.88 13.04
N LYS A 101 -15.20 -17.54 14.16
CA LYS A 101 -15.58 -17.04 15.50
C LYS A 101 -14.93 -15.71 15.83
N MET A 102 -13.68 -15.50 15.41
CA MET A 102 -13.00 -14.21 15.55
C MET A 102 -13.74 -13.11 14.77
N GLY A 103 -14.08 -13.36 13.51
CA GLY A 103 -14.83 -12.42 12.67
C GLY A 103 -16.20 -12.09 13.25
N GLU A 104 -16.94 -13.10 13.69
CA GLU A 104 -18.22 -12.93 14.37
C GLU A 104 -18.10 -12.10 15.65
N LEU A 105 -17.07 -12.35 16.47
CA LEU A 105 -16.83 -11.61 17.70
C LEU A 105 -16.55 -10.13 17.40
N VAL A 106 -15.61 -9.84 16.50
CA VAL A 106 -15.25 -8.48 16.12
C VAL A 106 -16.47 -7.74 15.59
N ASN A 107 -17.17 -8.34 14.62
CA ASN A 107 -18.37 -7.75 14.03
C ASN A 107 -19.45 -7.44 15.08
N ARG A 108 -19.74 -8.38 15.99
CA ARG A 108 -20.72 -8.15 17.07
C ARG A 108 -20.31 -7.01 18.02
N LEU A 109 -19.02 -6.89 18.33
CA LEU A 109 -18.52 -5.81 19.18
C LEU A 109 -18.65 -4.45 18.48
N LEU A 110 -18.26 -4.37 17.21
CA LEU A 110 -18.33 -3.13 16.43
C LEU A 110 -19.77 -2.69 16.18
N ARG A 111 -20.70 -3.61 15.88
CA ARG A 111 -22.13 -3.31 15.74
C ARG A 111 -22.76 -2.78 17.02
N LYS A 112 -22.31 -3.25 18.20
CA LYS A 112 -22.77 -2.68 19.48
C LYS A 112 -22.30 -1.23 19.66
N ILE A 113 -21.08 -0.91 19.23
CA ILE A 113 -20.61 0.49 19.25
C ILE A 113 -21.43 1.33 18.28
N LYS A 114 -21.65 0.85 17.05
CA LYS A 114 -22.45 1.54 16.03
C LYS A 114 -23.86 1.86 16.54
N TYR A 115 -24.53 0.88 17.14
CA TYR A 115 -25.87 1.08 17.69
C TYR A 115 -25.92 2.16 18.78
N ILE A 116 -24.90 2.23 19.65
CA ILE A 116 -24.80 3.29 20.67
C ILE A 116 -24.60 4.66 20.01
N GLN A 117 -23.91 4.71 18.88
CA GLN A 117 -23.65 5.95 18.14
C GLN A 117 -24.91 6.46 17.45
N GLU A 118 -25.55 5.61 16.65
CA GLU A 118 -26.79 5.94 15.95
C GLU A 118 -27.90 6.33 16.94
N GLY A 119 -28.01 5.64 18.07
CA GLY A 119 -29.00 5.97 19.09
C GLY A 119 -28.71 7.24 19.90
N ALA A 120 -27.54 7.86 19.74
CA ALA A 120 -27.17 9.11 20.41
C ALA A 120 -27.24 10.32 19.48
N GLU A 121 -27.31 10.14 18.17
CA GLU A 121 -27.53 11.23 17.19
C GLU A 121 -29.00 11.69 17.24
N PHE A 122 -29.24 12.98 16.95
CA PHE A 122 -30.62 13.45 16.78
C PHE A 122 -31.11 13.03 15.39
N ASP A 123 -32.21 12.28 15.33
CA ASP A 123 -32.91 12.05 14.06
C ASP A 123 -33.76 13.27 13.66
N GLU A 124 -34.08 13.38 12.37
CA GLU A 124 -34.84 14.52 11.82
C GLU A 124 -36.18 14.73 12.54
N GLU A 125 -36.87 13.65 12.91
CA GLU A 125 -38.16 13.72 13.62
C GLU A 125 -37.99 14.34 15.02
N THR A 126 -36.94 13.94 15.74
CA THR A 126 -36.60 14.47 17.06
C THR A 126 -36.13 15.92 16.97
N GLU A 127 -35.35 16.28 15.95
CA GLU A 127 -34.94 17.67 15.71
C GLU A 127 -36.14 18.58 15.44
N ASP A 128 -37.07 18.14 14.60
CA ASP A 128 -38.30 18.86 14.27
C ASP A 128 -39.17 19.06 15.51
N LEU A 129 -39.37 18.01 16.32
CA LEU A 129 -40.10 18.12 17.59
C LEU A 129 -39.42 19.07 18.59
N ILE A 130 -38.09 19.04 18.68
CA ILE A 130 -37.35 19.97 19.54
C ILE A 130 -37.50 21.41 19.05
N GLN A 131 -37.47 21.63 17.74
CA GLN A 131 -37.70 22.94 17.13
C GLN A 131 -39.14 23.42 17.39
N GLU A 132 -40.14 22.54 17.29
CA GLU A 132 -41.53 22.86 17.59
C GLU A 132 -41.76 23.23 19.07
N VAL A 133 -41.14 22.50 19.99
CA VAL A 133 -41.30 22.70 21.43
C VAL A 133 -40.51 23.92 21.95
N LEU A 134 -39.28 24.12 21.47
CA LEU A 134 -38.36 25.13 22.00
C LEU A 134 -38.23 26.38 21.12
N GLY A 135 -38.77 26.35 19.89
CA GLY A 135 -38.72 27.48 18.95
C GLY A 135 -37.31 27.79 18.41
N ARG A 136 -36.35 26.88 18.56
CA ARG A 136 -34.96 27.04 18.10
C ARG A 136 -34.41 25.73 17.56
N ARG A 137 -33.49 25.82 16.60
CA ARG A 137 -32.72 24.65 16.13
C ARG A 137 -31.64 24.27 17.13
N ILE A 138 -31.34 22.98 17.14
CA ILE A 138 -30.25 22.41 17.93
C ILE A 138 -28.92 22.76 17.24
N GLU A 139 -27.89 23.05 18.03
CA GLU A 139 -26.54 23.32 17.52
C GLU A 139 -25.64 22.06 17.58
N ASP A 140 -25.98 21.12 18.45
CA ASP A 140 -25.27 19.86 18.64
C ASP A 140 -25.93 18.74 17.82
N GLU A 141 -25.11 17.89 17.18
CA GLU A 141 -25.56 16.76 16.35
C GLU A 141 -26.00 15.53 17.17
N ALA A 142 -25.70 15.49 18.48
CA ALA A 142 -25.94 14.31 19.32
C ALA A 142 -26.30 14.65 20.77
N ILE A 143 -27.11 13.78 21.38
CA ILE A 143 -27.55 13.81 22.78
C ILE A 143 -26.36 13.64 23.74
N ILE A 144 -25.35 12.85 23.34
CA ILE A 144 -24.16 12.55 24.14
C ILE A 144 -22.92 12.90 23.33
N ASP A 145 -21.97 13.60 23.95
CA ASP A 145 -20.63 13.74 23.38
C ASP A 145 -19.88 12.40 23.48
N ILE A 146 -20.06 11.58 22.45
CA ILE A 146 -19.43 10.26 22.36
C ILE A 146 -17.90 10.40 22.36
N LYS A 147 -17.31 11.57 22.08
CA LYS A 147 -15.84 11.80 22.16
C LYS A 147 -15.31 11.74 23.59
N LYS A 148 -16.19 11.85 24.57
CA LYS A 148 -15.86 11.75 26.00
C LYS A 148 -16.25 10.41 26.62
N LEU A 149 -16.86 9.49 25.87
CA LEU A 149 -17.17 8.15 26.35
C LEU A 149 -15.89 7.32 26.44
N SER A 150 -15.54 6.88 27.64
CA SER A 150 -14.45 5.94 27.87
C SER A 150 -14.95 4.50 27.81
N PHE A 151 -14.33 3.66 26.99
CA PHE A 151 -14.57 2.21 27.04
C PHE A 151 -14.06 1.59 28.34
N THR A 152 -14.75 0.51 28.78
CA THR A 152 -14.33 -0.28 29.95
C THR A 152 -13.02 -1.02 29.68
N ASP A 153 -12.25 -1.32 30.73
CA ASP A 153 -10.96 -2.01 30.61
C ASP A 153 -11.09 -3.38 29.94
N THR A 154 -12.19 -4.10 30.19
CA THR A 154 -12.49 -5.37 29.52
C THR A 154 -12.70 -5.20 28.02
N PHE A 155 -13.39 -4.14 27.60
CA PHE A 155 -13.61 -3.89 26.17
C PHE A 155 -12.30 -3.49 25.48
N LYS A 156 -11.52 -2.62 26.11
CA LYS A 156 -10.19 -2.23 25.66
C LYS A 156 -9.26 -3.44 25.53
N SER A 157 -9.25 -4.34 26.51
CA SER A 157 -8.40 -5.53 26.47
C SER A 157 -8.82 -6.52 25.38
N ILE A 158 -10.12 -6.66 25.09
CA ILE A 158 -10.60 -7.48 23.98
C ILE A 158 -10.19 -6.87 22.63
N LEU A 159 -10.40 -5.57 22.43
CA LEU A 159 -9.96 -4.88 21.20
C LEU A 159 -8.45 -4.97 21.04
N GLN A 160 -7.70 -4.72 22.10
CA GLN A 160 -6.24 -4.85 22.12
C GLN A 160 -5.83 -6.27 21.74
N TYR A 161 -6.46 -7.30 22.30
CA TYR A 161 -6.17 -8.68 21.94
C TYR A 161 -6.47 -8.96 20.46
N VAL A 162 -7.64 -8.56 19.96
CA VAL A 162 -8.00 -8.71 18.53
C VAL A 162 -6.95 -8.03 17.65
N LEU A 163 -6.53 -6.82 18.00
CA LEU A 163 -5.57 -6.06 17.21
C LEU A 163 -4.15 -6.63 17.30
N GLU A 164 -3.71 -7.05 18.48
CA GLU A 164 -2.44 -7.73 18.67
C GLU A 164 -2.40 -9.04 17.86
N GLN A 165 -3.50 -9.82 17.88
CA GLN A 165 -3.64 -10.98 17.01
C GLN A 165 -3.65 -10.59 15.53
N SER A 166 -4.25 -9.44 15.19
CA SER A 166 -4.32 -8.96 13.81
C SER A 166 -2.95 -8.55 13.27
N VAL A 167 -2.08 -8.02 14.13
CA VAL A 167 -0.70 -7.67 13.81
C VAL A 167 0.15 -8.95 13.69
N ARG A 168 0.03 -9.88 14.64
CA ARG A 168 0.82 -11.12 14.66
C ARG A 168 0.44 -12.11 13.56
N ASN A 169 -0.84 -12.14 13.18
CA ASN A 169 -1.37 -12.98 12.11
C ASN A 169 -1.87 -12.10 10.96
N SER A 170 -0.98 -11.31 10.37
CA SER A 170 -1.31 -10.36 9.30
C SER A 170 -1.96 -11.01 8.06
N THR A 171 -1.69 -12.29 7.81
CA THR A 171 -2.28 -13.10 6.73
C THR A 171 -3.68 -13.64 7.04
N ASN A 172 -4.17 -13.45 8.27
CA ASN A 172 -5.49 -13.93 8.67
C ASN A 172 -6.58 -13.20 7.84
N PRO A 173 -7.44 -13.93 7.11
CA PRO A 173 -8.39 -13.32 6.17
C PRO A 173 -9.41 -12.37 6.81
N ILE A 174 -9.67 -12.53 8.12
CA ILE A 174 -10.59 -11.68 8.88
C ILE A 174 -9.84 -10.49 9.46
N LEU A 175 -8.74 -10.75 10.18
CA LEU A 175 -8.05 -9.73 10.94
C LEU A 175 -7.36 -8.68 10.06
N ARG A 176 -7.04 -9.02 8.80
CA ARG A 176 -6.58 -8.06 7.78
C ARG A 176 -7.50 -6.86 7.59
N HIS A 177 -8.81 -7.07 7.69
CA HIS A 177 -9.80 -6.01 7.52
C HIS A 177 -9.88 -5.07 8.71
N VAL A 178 -9.38 -5.49 9.89
CA VAL A 178 -9.35 -4.68 11.11
C VAL A 178 -8.17 -3.71 11.10
N TYR A 179 -6.97 -4.15 10.70
CA TYR A 179 -5.77 -3.31 10.75
C TYR A 179 -5.48 -2.52 9.47
N LYS A 180 -6.03 -2.94 8.30
CA LYS A 180 -5.74 -2.32 6.99
C LYS A 180 -5.97 -0.81 6.97
N ASN A 181 -6.96 -0.32 7.70
CA ASN A 181 -7.26 1.11 7.77
C ASN A 181 -6.41 1.87 8.81
N LEU A 182 -5.66 1.16 9.66
CA LEU A 182 -5.02 1.72 10.87
C LEU A 182 -3.50 1.79 10.80
N LEU A 183 -2.89 0.88 10.04
CA LEU A 183 -1.45 0.71 9.95
C LEU A 183 -0.98 0.97 8.53
N ASP A 184 -1.42 2.08 7.96
CA ASP A 184 -0.95 2.54 6.66
C ASP A 184 0.46 3.15 6.75
N ILE A 185 1.43 2.47 6.14
CA ILE A 185 2.81 2.94 6.09
C ILE A 185 2.97 4.19 5.22
N GLU A 186 2.10 4.39 4.22
CA GLU A 186 2.14 5.53 3.33
C GLU A 186 1.82 6.81 4.10
N ASP A 187 0.72 6.79 4.85
CA ASP A 187 0.32 7.89 5.73
C ASP A 187 1.35 8.15 6.82
N LEU A 188 1.93 7.08 7.38
CA LEU A 188 3.00 7.20 8.36
C LEU A 188 4.21 7.92 7.79
N MET A 189 4.62 7.57 6.56
CA MET A 189 5.74 8.21 5.88
C MET A 189 5.41 9.67 5.51
N VAL A 190 4.20 9.98 5.03
CA VAL A 190 3.75 11.37 4.77
C VAL A 190 3.88 12.23 6.03
N LYS A 191 3.33 11.73 7.13
CA LYS A 191 3.28 12.43 8.41
C LYS A 191 4.66 12.92 8.85
N TYR A 192 5.67 12.06 8.74
CA TYR A 192 7.03 12.41 9.15
C TYR A 192 7.82 13.11 8.06
N PHE A 193 7.49 12.92 6.79
CA PHE A 193 8.12 13.64 5.68
C PHE A 193 7.94 15.16 5.79
N ILE A 194 6.80 15.61 6.33
CA ILE A 194 6.55 17.04 6.60
C ILE A 194 7.65 17.68 7.47
N GLY A 195 8.38 16.87 8.24
CA GLY A 195 9.59 17.27 8.96
C GLY A 195 10.64 17.97 8.10
N PHE A 196 10.81 17.57 6.83
CA PHE A 196 11.77 18.19 5.92
C PHE A 196 11.38 19.62 5.53
N TYR A 197 10.08 19.92 5.42
CA TYR A 197 9.60 21.28 5.14
C TYR A 197 9.65 22.16 6.39
N THR A 198 9.21 21.60 7.52
CA THR A 198 9.15 22.30 8.82
C THR A 198 10.50 22.38 9.53
N ARG A 199 11.53 21.71 8.98
CA ARG A 199 12.88 21.58 9.55
C ARG A 199 12.87 21.00 10.97
N LYS A 200 11.93 20.08 11.23
CA LYS A 200 11.77 19.42 12.52
C LYS A 200 12.57 18.12 12.57
N ASP A 201 13.75 18.17 13.18
CA ASP A 201 14.70 17.06 13.24
C ASP A 201 14.13 15.75 13.81
N SER A 202 13.20 15.82 14.77
CA SER A 202 12.56 14.61 15.31
C SER A 202 11.78 13.85 14.24
N ASP A 203 11.11 14.57 13.35
CA ASP A 203 10.23 14.00 12.34
C ASP A 203 11.08 13.50 11.17
N ILE A 204 12.09 14.28 10.78
CA ILE A 204 13.10 13.87 9.80
C ILE A 204 13.78 12.56 10.23
N LYS A 205 14.28 12.47 11.47
CA LYS A 205 14.92 11.24 11.98
C LYS A 205 13.96 10.05 11.95
N THR A 206 12.70 10.27 12.31
CA THR A 206 11.69 9.22 12.29
C THR A 206 11.41 8.73 10.86
N TYR A 207 11.33 9.64 9.90
CA TYR A 207 11.20 9.30 8.48
C TYR A 207 12.40 8.49 7.98
N VAL A 208 13.63 8.95 8.25
CA VAL A 208 14.86 8.25 7.86
C VAL A 208 14.85 6.82 8.42
N TYR A 209 14.53 6.65 9.70
CA TYR A 209 14.41 5.34 10.32
C TYR A 209 13.38 4.44 9.61
N ILE A 210 12.14 4.93 9.40
CA ILE A 210 11.07 4.15 8.77
C ILE A 210 11.47 3.73 7.34
N SER A 211 12.00 4.67 6.55
CA SER A 211 12.39 4.40 5.16
C SER A 211 13.49 3.35 5.04
N TRP A 212 14.52 3.40 5.88
CA TRP A 212 15.61 2.41 5.87
C TRP A 212 15.18 1.05 6.41
N MET A 213 14.32 1.02 7.44
CA MET A 213 13.75 -0.23 7.94
C MET A 213 12.85 -0.91 6.90
N LEU A 214 12.00 -0.14 6.22
CA LEU A 214 11.19 -0.64 5.10
C LEU A 214 12.07 -1.17 3.97
N TRP A 215 13.11 -0.43 3.59
CA TRP A 215 14.05 -0.86 2.54
C TRP A 215 14.74 -2.16 2.89
N ALA A 216 15.26 -2.27 4.11
CA ALA A 216 15.96 -3.46 4.56
C ALA A 216 15.04 -4.69 4.57
N PHE A 217 13.81 -4.51 5.08
CA PHE A 217 12.81 -5.56 5.09
C PHE A 217 12.45 -6.03 3.68
N LEU A 218 12.15 -5.11 2.76
CA LEU A 218 11.80 -5.44 1.38
C LEU A 218 12.98 -6.08 0.64
N LYS A 219 14.21 -5.62 0.88
CA LYS A 219 15.42 -6.18 0.28
C LYS A 219 15.69 -7.61 0.74
N GLU A 220 15.47 -7.89 2.03
CA GLU A 220 15.57 -9.25 2.57
C GLU A 220 14.49 -10.18 2.01
N LYS A 221 13.26 -9.69 1.88
CA LYS A 221 12.18 -10.45 1.22
C LYS A 221 12.51 -10.76 -0.24
N GLU A 222 12.98 -9.77 -0.99
CA GLU A 222 13.41 -9.95 -2.38
C GLU A 222 14.55 -11.00 -2.49
N LYS A 223 15.54 -10.96 -1.58
CA LYS A 223 16.61 -11.97 -1.53
C LYS A 223 16.08 -13.37 -1.26
N GLN A 224 15.10 -13.53 -0.39
CA GLN A 224 14.48 -14.82 -0.12
C GLN A 224 13.84 -15.41 -1.39
N VAL A 225 13.18 -14.57 -2.19
CA VAL A 225 12.60 -14.99 -3.48
C VAL A 225 13.69 -15.48 -4.44
N PHE A 226 14.84 -14.80 -4.51
CA PHE A 226 15.94 -15.22 -5.38
C PHE A 226 16.69 -16.47 -4.92
N ASN A 227 16.72 -16.72 -3.61
CA ASN A 227 17.38 -17.88 -3.03
C ASN A 227 16.50 -19.13 -3.01
N ASP A 228 15.19 -18.99 -3.24
CA ASP A 228 14.29 -20.13 -3.38
C ASP A 228 14.65 -20.89 -4.66
N GLU A 229 15.01 -22.18 -4.53
CA GLU A 229 15.41 -23.04 -5.65
C GLU A 229 14.34 -23.16 -6.73
N THR A 230 13.07 -22.88 -6.39
CA THR A 230 12.01 -22.85 -7.37
C THR A 230 12.13 -21.65 -8.30
N ASN A 231 12.71 -20.51 -7.89
CA ASN A 231 13.04 -19.27 -8.62
C ASN A 231 12.19 -18.95 -9.87
N HIS A 232 10.92 -19.33 -9.87
CA HIS A 232 10.02 -19.11 -10.96
C HIS A 232 9.34 -17.78 -10.62
N LEU A 233 9.72 -16.76 -11.37
CA LEU A 233 8.94 -15.54 -11.51
C LEU A 233 8.07 -15.72 -12.77
N PRO A 234 7.03 -16.59 -12.75
CA PRO A 234 6.35 -17.06 -13.96
C PRO A 234 5.65 -15.94 -14.71
N PHE A 235 5.22 -14.89 -14.00
CA PHE A 235 4.68 -13.70 -14.63
C PHE A 235 5.78 -12.87 -15.29
N TYR A 236 6.83 -12.52 -14.53
CA TYR A 236 7.93 -11.69 -15.02
C TYR A 236 8.72 -12.34 -16.17
N SER A 237 8.82 -13.68 -16.22
CA SER A 237 9.49 -14.40 -17.31
C SER A 237 8.80 -14.26 -18.67
N GLN A 238 7.56 -13.77 -18.71
CA GLN A 238 6.82 -13.51 -19.96
C GLN A 238 7.11 -12.13 -20.56
N LEU A 239 7.77 -11.24 -19.82
CA LEU A 239 8.12 -9.91 -20.29
C LEU A 239 9.18 -9.99 -21.40
N GLN A 240 9.07 -9.11 -22.39
CA GLN A 240 9.98 -9.05 -23.54
C GLN A 240 10.73 -7.72 -23.55
N ASP A 241 11.98 -7.73 -24.02
CA ASP A 241 12.87 -6.56 -24.04
C ASP A 241 12.36 -5.40 -24.90
N ASP A 242 11.53 -5.69 -25.90
CA ASP A 242 10.92 -4.71 -26.80
C ASP A 242 9.62 -4.09 -26.24
N TRP A 243 9.15 -4.54 -25.06
CA TRP A 243 7.97 -3.98 -24.42
C TRP A 243 8.34 -2.81 -23.48
N ASN A 244 7.44 -1.83 -23.38
CA ASN A 244 7.57 -0.78 -22.38
C ASN A 244 7.06 -1.30 -21.03
N ILE A 245 7.94 -1.48 -20.05
CA ILE A 245 7.57 -1.96 -18.72
C ILE A 245 7.53 -0.79 -17.75
N ILE A 246 6.38 -0.59 -17.10
CA ILE A 246 6.17 0.39 -16.03
C ILE A 246 5.75 -0.37 -14.78
N THR A 247 6.45 -0.18 -13.67
CA THR A 247 6.16 -0.85 -12.41
C THR A 247 5.94 0.15 -11.28
N PHE A 248 4.96 -0.18 -10.44
CA PHE A 248 4.66 0.48 -9.18
C PHE A 248 5.34 -0.22 -8.00
N ASN A 249 5.87 -1.42 -8.24
CA ASN A 249 6.60 -2.21 -7.25
C ASN A 249 8.03 -1.68 -7.10
N TYR A 250 8.58 -1.79 -5.89
CA TYR A 250 9.93 -1.34 -5.60
C TYR A 250 11.03 -2.36 -5.94
N THR A 251 10.65 -3.63 -6.10
CA THR A 251 11.53 -4.79 -6.28
C THR A 251 12.20 -4.82 -7.66
N SER A 252 13.37 -5.45 -7.74
CA SER A 252 14.15 -5.53 -8.98
C SER A 252 13.63 -6.56 -10.00
N PHE A 253 12.53 -7.27 -9.72
CA PHE A 253 12.04 -8.36 -10.57
C PHE A 253 11.79 -7.92 -12.02
N ALA A 254 11.18 -6.76 -12.22
CA ALA A 254 10.97 -6.18 -13.55
C ALA A 254 12.31 -5.86 -14.24
N ARG A 255 13.21 -5.16 -13.53
CA ARG A 255 14.54 -4.77 -14.05
C ARG A 255 15.40 -5.96 -14.46
N GLN A 256 15.34 -7.06 -13.71
CA GLN A 256 16.09 -8.27 -14.05
C GLN A 256 15.64 -8.93 -15.35
N LYS A 257 14.37 -8.75 -15.74
CA LYS A 257 13.82 -9.29 -16.99
C LYS A 257 13.90 -8.30 -18.14
N VAL A 258 13.63 -7.02 -17.87
CA VAL A 258 13.72 -5.94 -18.85
C VAL A 258 14.48 -4.77 -18.21
N ALA A 259 15.75 -4.61 -18.59
CA ALA A 259 16.67 -3.66 -17.94
C ALA A 259 16.17 -2.20 -17.95
N ASN A 260 15.39 -1.82 -18.97
CA ASN A 260 14.87 -0.45 -19.15
C ASN A 260 13.50 -0.21 -18.47
N SER A 261 13.08 -1.11 -17.58
CA SER A 261 11.83 -0.95 -16.81
C SER A 261 11.78 0.37 -16.03
N LYS A 262 10.63 1.04 -16.03
CA LYS A 262 10.40 2.32 -15.37
C LYS A 262 9.72 2.14 -14.02
N TYR A 263 10.33 2.68 -12.97
CA TYR A 263 9.87 2.54 -11.58
C TYR A 263 9.12 3.80 -11.15
N PHE A 264 7.79 3.77 -11.28
CA PHE A 264 6.94 4.94 -11.14
C PHE A 264 6.95 5.55 -9.73
N HIS A 265 7.25 4.72 -8.72
CA HIS A 265 7.33 5.12 -7.31
C HIS A 265 8.74 5.08 -6.72
N GLY A 266 9.73 4.85 -7.58
CA GLY A 266 11.11 4.58 -7.19
C GLY A 266 11.34 3.10 -6.92
N SER A 267 12.51 2.76 -6.39
CA SER A 267 13.03 1.39 -6.39
C SER A 267 13.86 1.10 -5.15
N LEU A 268 14.08 -0.19 -4.86
CA LEU A 268 15.00 -0.64 -3.83
C LEU A 268 16.48 -0.43 -4.21
N PHE A 269 16.79 -0.23 -5.49
CA PHE A 269 18.16 -0.05 -5.96
C PHE A 269 18.54 1.42 -6.17
N ASP A 270 17.72 2.36 -5.70
CA ASP A 270 18.00 3.79 -5.72
C ASP A 270 17.90 4.41 -4.31
N TYR A 271 18.62 5.50 -4.10
CA TYR A 271 18.60 6.30 -2.88
C TYR A 271 18.80 7.79 -3.19
N ILE A 272 18.38 8.67 -2.28
CA ILE A 272 18.30 10.11 -2.49
C ILE A 272 19.05 10.82 -1.39
N ASN A 273 19.95 11.72 -1.78
CA ASN A 273 20.50 12.71 -0.85
C ASN A 273 19.49 13.85 -0.69
N MET A 274 18.96 14.01 0.51
CA MET A 274 17.86 14.93 0.82
C MET A 274 18.28 16.41 0.80
N TYR A 275 19.58 16.70 0.86
CA TYR A 275 20.07 18.08 0.83
C TYR A 275 20.10 18.64 -0.59
N ASN A 276 20.73 17.91 -1.51
CA ASN A 276 20.89 18.34 -2.91
C ASN A 276 19.88 17.69 -3.87
N ARG A 277 19.03 16.77 -3.37
CA ARG A 277 17.98 16.06 -4.13
C ARG A 277 18.51 15.18 -5.27
N THR A 278 19.79 14.83 -5.19
CA THR A 278 20.43 13.91 -6.13
C THR A 278 20.00 12.49 -5.80
N MET A 279 19.39 11.83 -6.79
CA MET A 279 19.11 10.40 -6.74
C MET A 279 20.30 9.63 -7.33
N MET A 280 20.73 8.62 -6.60
CA MET A 280 21.86 7.74 -6.89
C MET A 280 21.36 6.30 -6.89
N SER A 281 22.12 5.41 -7.50
CA SER A 281 21.80 3.99 -7.58
C SER A 281 22.87 3.18 -6.86
N PHE A 282 22.50 2.03 -6.30
CA PHE A 282 23.50 1.05 -5.88
C PHE A 282 24.14 0.43 -7.13
N GLU A 283 25.43 0.10 -7.03
CA GLU A 283 26.09 -0.69 -8.07
C GLU A 283 25.38 -2.04 -8.20
N GLU A 284 25.20 -2.51 -9.43
CA GLU A 284 24.33 -3.65 -9.71
C GLU A 284 24.82 -4.94 -9.02
N ASN A 285 26.12 -5.21 -9.13
CA ASN A 285 26.74 -6.34 -8.45
C ASN A 285 26.63 -6.24 -6.93
N ASP A 286 26.77 -5.03 -6.38
CA ASP A 286 26.64 -4.79 -4.94
C ASP A 286 25.21 -5.06 -4.47
N TYR A 287 24.21 -4.57 -5.20
CA TYR A 287 22.80 -4.72 -4.85
C TYR A 287 22.37 -6.19 -4.78
N TYR A 288 22.83 -7.02 -5.71
CA TYR A 288 22.45 -8.44 -5.74
C TYR A 288 23.28 -9.31 -4.80
N ASN A 289 24.59 -9.06 -4.69
CA ASN A 289 25.51 -10.01 -4.08
C ASN A 289 26.05 -9.60 -2.70
N THR A 290 25.81 -8.37 -2.24
CA THR A 290 26.25 -7.91 -0.90
C THR A 290 25.19 -8.26 0.14
N ASP A 291 25.61 -8.57 1.38
CA ASP A 291 24.72 -8.68 2.53
C ASP A 291 23.91 -7.38 2.74
N THR A 292 22.68 -7.50 3.22
CA THR A 292 21.77 -6.33 3.31
C THR A 292 22.23 -5.35 4.38
N PHE A 293 22.75 -5.85 5.51
CA PHE A 293 23.31 -4.98 6.54
C PHE A 293 24.59 -4.31 6.02
N GLU A 294 25.47 -5.04 5.35
CA GLU A 294 26.70 -4.46 4.78
C GLU A 294 26.41 -3.37 3.73
N LEU A 295 25.45 -3.61 2.84
CA LEU A 295 25.02 -2.65 1.83
C LEU A 295 24.42 -1.39 2.48
N PHE A 296 23.56 -1.58 3.49
CA PHE A 296 23.02 -0.49 4.29
C PHE A 296 24.13 0.29 4.99
N GLU A 297 25.05 -0.38 5.68
CA GLU A 297 26.10 0.26 6.47
C GLU A 297 27.01 1.12 5.58
N ARG A 298 27.37 0.60 4.40
CA ARG A 298 28.20 1.29 3.39
C ARG A 298 27.56 2.59 2.90
N ILE A 299 26.24 2.64 2.72
CA ILE A 299 25.55 3.84 2.21
C ILE A 299 25.10 4.76 3.34
N ALA A 300 24.45 4.24 4.38
CA ALA A 300 23.83 5.05 5.43
C ALA A 300 24.86 5.70 6.37
N THR A 301 25.88 4.96 6.82
CA THR A 301 26.83 5.46 7.82
C THR A 301 27.56 6.75 7.40
N PRO A 302 28.16 6.84 6.20
CA PRO A 302 28.86 8.07 5.79
C PRO A 302 27.91 9.22 5.40
N ASN A 303 26.62 8.94 5.17
CA ASN A 303 25.65 9.88 4.59
C ASN A 303 24.47 10.23 5.51
N ILE A 304 24.50 9.80 6.78
CA ILE A 304 23.52 10.18 7.80
C ILE A 304 24.27 10.83 8.98
N ASP A 305 24.10 12.14 9.12
CA ASP A 305 24.66 12.91 10.23
C ASP A 305 23.75 14.08 10.61
N PHE A 306 23.35 14.10 11.88
CA PHE A 306 22.53 15.14 12.50
C PHE A 306 23.31 16.01 13.51
N THR A 307 24.63 15.81 13.63
CA THR A 307 25.53 16.46 14.58
C THR A 307 26.41 17.54 13.93
N GLU A 308 26.79 17.36 12.66
CA GLU A 308 27.61 18.32 11.91
C GLU A 308 26.84 19.59 11.48
N SER A 309 27.58 20.68 11.25
CA SER A 309 27.07 21.93 10.65
C SER A 309 26.56 21.72 9.21
N SER A 310 27.04 20.66 8.53
CA SER A 310 26.52 20.15 7.26
C SER A 310 25.75 18.84 7.48
N LYS A 311 24.44 18.93 7.75
CA LYS A 311 23.58 17.74 7.87
C LYS A 311 23.65 16.90 6.59
N LYS A 312 24.03 15.64 6.74
CA LYS A 312 23.98 14.63 5.67
C LYS A 312 22.78 13.75 5.93
N ILE A 313 21.88 13.66 4.95
CA ILE A 313 20.68 12.84 5.10
C ILE A 313 20.45 12.11 3.78
N VAL A 314 20.61 10.79 3.82
CA VAL A 314 20.27 9.90 2.72
C VAL A 314 19.07 9.04 3.11
N VAL A 315 18.16 8.86 2.16
CA VAL A 315 16.99 7.96 2.29
C VAL A 315 16.90 7.06 1.07
N PRO A 316 16.40 5.82 1.20
CA PRO A 316 16.07 4.98 0.06
C PRO A 316 15.01 5.64 -0.83
N ALA A 317 15.02 5.36 -2.12
CA ALA A 317 14.06 5.90 -3.07
C ALA A 317 12.74 5.12 -3.10
N ILE A 318 12.29 4.56 -1.98
CA ILE A 318 11.00 3.87 -1.84
C ILE A 318 10.01 4.81 -1.13
N LEU A 319 9.08 5.38 -1.90
CA LEU A 319 8.36 6.57 -1.46
C LEU A 319 6.85 6.42 -1.68
N PRO A 320 6.02 6.51 -0.64
CA PRO A 320 4.63 6.13 -0.82
C PRO A 320 3.61 7.21 -1.19
N PRO A 321 3.93 8.48 -1.53
CA PRO A 321 2.89 9.30 -2.18
C PRO A 321 3.36 10.28 -3.26
N LEU A 322 2.54 10.40 -4.31
CA LEU A 322 2.74 11.28 -5.46
C LEU A 322 2.98 12.75 -5.08
N ARG A 323 2.32 13.26 -4.02
CA ARG A 323 2.42 14.68 -3.64
C ARG A 323 3.84 15.11 -3.21
N ILE A 324 4.67 14.15 -2.83
CA ILE A 324 5.99 14.39 -2.24
C ILE A 324 7.13 14.11 -3.23
N LYS A 325 6.92 13.18 -4.17
CA LYS A 325 7.92 12.69 -5.14
C LYS A 325 8.61 13.81 -5.97
N PRO A 326 7.90 14.82 -6.52
CA PRO A 326 8.52 15.91 -7.29
C PRO A 326 9.47 16.78 -6.47
N VAL A 327 9.20 16.87 -5.16
CA VAL A 327 10.04 17.66 -4.24
C VAL A 327 11.30 16.90 -3.87
N LEU A 328 11.28 15.57 -3.96
CA LEU A 328 12.41 14.71 -3.61
C LEU A 328 13.49 14.68 -4.67
N SER A 329 13.11 14.56 -5.94
CA SER A 329 14.04 14.62 -7.06
C SER A 329 13.31 14.91 -8.36
N SER A 330 13.92 15.73 -9.23
CA SER A 330 13.41 15.95 -10.59
C SER A 330 13.39 14.69 -11.43
N ARG A 331 14.17 13.66 -11.07
CA ARG A 331 14.14 12.34 -11.74
C ARG A 331 12.76 11.70 -11.74
N PHE A 332 11.94 11.90 -10.70
CA PHE A 332 10.57 11.39 -10.70
C PHE A 332 9.71 12.06 -11.78
N ILE A 333 9.91 13.37 -12.04
CA ILE A 333 9.20 14.09 -13.09
C ILE A 333 9.57 13.51 -14.46
N SER A 334 10.86 13.25 -14.70
CA SER A 334 11.32 12.60 -15.93
C SER A 334 10.75 11.20 -16.09
N THR A 335 10.81 10.35 -15.06
CA THR A 335 10.23 9.01 -15.08
C THR A 335 8.73 9.06 -15.38
N TRP A 336 7.98 9.94 -14.74
CA TRP A 336 6.54 10.07 -14.99
C TRP A 336 6.22 10.56 -16.39
N TYR A 337 6.98 11.53 -16.89
CA TYR A 337 6.82 12.01 -18.25
C TYR A 337 7.10 10.90 -19.26
N GLU A 338 8.22 10.19 -19.12
CA GLU A 338 8.59 9.08 -20.00
C GLU A 338 7.56 7.94 -19.95
N SER A 339 7.09 7.57 -18.75
CA SER A 339 6.01 6.59 -18.57
C SER A 339 4.72 7.05 -19.25
N ALA A 340 4.35 8.32 -19.12
CA ALA A 340 3.18 8.88 -19.80
C ALA A 340 3.33 8.79 -21.33
N GLN A 341 4.50 9.14 -21.87
CA GLN A 341 4.78 9.03 -23.30
C GLN A 341 4.68 7.58 -23.78
N GLN A 342 5.21 6.61 -23.03
CA GLN A 342 5.13 5.18 -23.35
C GLN A 342 3.69 4.65 -23.35
N ILE A 343 2.82 5.19 -22.47
CA ILE A 343 1.41 4.80 -22.41
C ILE A 343 0.63 5.41 -23.59
N ILE A 344 0.78 6.72 -23.82
CA ILE A 344 0.05 7.46 -24.87
C ILE A 344 0.37 6.92 -26.26
N HIS A 345 1.65 6.60 -26.53
CA HIS A 345 2.09 6.07 -27.82
C HIS A 345 1.91 4.57 -27.95
N SER A 346 1.45 3.87 -26.89
CA SER A 346 1.18 2.45 -26.93
C SER A 346 0.02 2.13 -27.87
N ASP A 347 0.10 1.01 -28.58
CA ASP A 347 -1.03 0.44 -29.31
C ASP A 347 -1.87 -0.49 -28.42
N LYS A 348 -1.21 -1.11 -27.44
CA LYS A 348 -1.82 -2.07 -26.52
C LYS A 348 -1.26 -1.91 -25.11
N ILE A 349 -2.17 -1.76 -24.15
CA ILE A 349 -1.84 -1.58 -22.74
C ILE A 349 -2.31 -2.82 -21.97
N ILE A 350 -1.41 -3.44 -21.20
CA ILE A 350 -1.73 -4.53 -20.29
C ILE A 350 -1.45 -4.07 -18.87
N ILE A 351 -2.41 -4.19 -17.96
CA ILE A 351 -2.31 -3.78 -16.57
C ILE A 351 -2.55 -5.02 -15.70
N ALA A 352 -1.60 -5.36 -14.83
CA ALA A 352 -1.71 -6.53 -13.96
C ALA A 352 -1.54 -6.12 -12.49
N GLY A 353 -2.49 -6.52 -11.64
CA GLY A 353 -2.40 -6.37 -10.19
C GLY A 353 -2.32 -4.93 -9.67
N TYR A 354 -2.87 -3.95 -10.40
CA TYR A 354 -2.93 -2.55 -10.02
C TYR A 354 -4.33 -2.18 -9.51
N SER A 355 -4.42 -1.51 -8.36
CA SER A 355 -5.67 -1.28 -7.63
C SER A 355 -6.48 -0.07 -8.10
N PHE A 356 -5.88 0.81 -8.93
CA PHE A 356 -6.47 2.09 -9.34
C PHE A 356 -6.90 2.95 -8.14
N SER A 357 -6.06 2.99 -7.09
CA SER A 357 -6.35 3.81 -5.91
C SER A 357 -6.39 5.30 -6.27
N ASN A 358 -7.14 6.07 -5.48
CA ASN A 358 -7.17 7.53 -5.60
C ASN A 358 -5.83 8.19 -5.22
N THR A 359 -4.96 7.49 -4.49
CA THR A 359 -3.61 7.99 -4.16
C THR A 359 -2.73 8.10 -5.40
N ASP A 360 -3.04 7.35 -6.46
CA ASP A 360 -2.36 7.35 -7.76
C ASP A 360 -3.11 8.11 -8.86
N GLU A 361 -3.88 9.12 -8.47
CA GLU A 361 -4.73 9.90 -9.37
C GLU A 361 -4.00 10.48 -10.60
N HIS A 362 -2.74 10.87 -10.47
CA HIS A 362 -1.93 11.34 -11.61
C HIS A 362 -1.75 10.25 -12.68
N PHE A 363 -1.54 9.01 -12.27
CA PHE A 363 -1.43 7.90 -13.19
C PHE A 363 -2.77 7.53 -13.79
N ASN A 364 -3.82 7.51 -12.96
CA ASN A 364 -5.18 7.28 -13.42
C ASN A 364 -5.58 8.32 -14.48
N ASP A 365 -5.16 9.58 -14.33
CA ASP A 365 -5.40 10.65 -15.31
C ASP A 365 -4.74 10.39 -16.67
N ILE A 366 -3.51 9.88 -16.69
CA ILE A 366 -2.84 9.45 -17.93
C ILE A 366 -3.69 8.39 -18.65
N LEU A 367 -4.22 7.41 -17.90
CA LEU A 367 -5.07 6.35 -18.47
C LEU A 367 -6.41 6.87 -18.98
N ARG A 368 -6.97 7.94 -18.38
CA ARG A 368 -8.19 8.61 -18.90
C ARG A 368 -8.01 9.13 -20.31
N GLY A 369 -6.80 9.58 -20.66
CA GLY A 369 -6.46 10.05 -22.00
C GLY A 369 -6.33 8.93 -23.04
N CYS A 370 -6.34 7.66 -22.64
CA CYS A 370 -6.02 6.52 -23.50
C CYS A 370 -7.22 5.59 -23.76
N ARG A 371 -8.45 6.12 -23.74
CA ARG A 371 -9.68 5.32 -23.91
C ARG A 371 -9.79 4.66 -25.29
N ASP A 372 -9.12 5.21 -26.29
CA ASP A 372 -9.07 4.70 -27.66
C ASP A 372 -8.15 3.47 -27.82
N LYS A 373 -7.33 3.16 -26.81
CA LYS A 373 -6.36 2.06 -26.84
C LYS A 373 -6.98 0.74 -26.42
N ASN A 374 -6.42 -0.38 -26.92
CA ASN A 374 -6.79 -1.71 -26.46
C ASN A 374 -6.17 -1.96 -25.08
N ILE A 375 -7.02 -2.01 -24.04
CA ILE A 375 -6.59 -2.12 -22.65
C ILE A 375 -7.06 -3.47 -22.07
N TYR A 376 -6.13 -4.22 -21.51
CA TYR A 376 -6.38 -5.47 -20.80
C TYR A 376 -6.00 -5.29 -19.33
N ILE A 377 -6.95 -5.52 -18.43
CA ILE A 377 -6.72 -5.50 -16.99
C ILE A 377 -6.84 -6.92 -16.46
N ILE A 378 -5.83 -7.39 -15.73
CA ILE A 378 -5.79 -8.72 -15.13
C ILE A 378 -5.82 -8.57 -13.61
N ASP A 379 -6.92 -9.01 -13.01
CA ASP A 379 -7.11 -8.98 -11.56
C ASP A 379 -8.08 -10.09 -11.12
N PRO A 380 -7.83 -10.83 -10.03
CA PRO A 380 -8.76 -11.85 -9.55
C PRO A 380 -10.09 -11.26 -9.03
N ASN A 381 -10.09 -9.99 -8.61
CA ASN A 381 -11.21 -9.30 -7.95
C ASN A 381 -11.78 -8.16 -8.80
N ILE A 382 -12.07 -8.43 -10.10
CA ILE A 382 -12.62 -7.43 -11.03
C ILE A 382 -13.92 -6.76 -10.54
N ASP A 383 -14.70 -7.44 -9.69
CA ASP A 383 -15.95 -6.93 -9.14
C ASP A 383 -15.72 -5.71 -8.22
N LEU A 384 -14.66 -5.74 -7.40
CA LEU A 384 -14.25 -4.60 -6.57
C LEU A 384 -13.63 -3.49 -7.43
N LEU A 385 -12.92 -3.86 -8.49
CA LEU A 385 -12.19 -2.93 -9.35
C LEU A 385 -13.11 -2.00 -10.13
N ILE A 386 -14.26 -2.49 -10.60
CA ILE A 386 -15.20 -1.72 -11.45
C ILE A 386 -15.61 -0.39 -10.83
N ASN A 387 -15.76 -0.34 -9.51
CA ASN A 387 -16.08 0.90 -8.81
C ASN A 387 -14.97 1.96 -8.98
N ASN A 388 -13.70 1.53 -8.96
CA ASN A 388 -12.56 2.42 -9.18
C ASN A 388 -12.42 2.79 -10.66
N LEU A 389 -12.77 1.88 -11.58
CA LEU A 389 -12.67 2.12 -13.03
C LEU A 389 -13.67 3.16 -13.56
N HIS A 390 -14.81 3.34 -12.90
CA HIS A 390 -15.82 4.33 -13.29
C HIS A 390 -15.24 5.75 -13.34
N SER A 391 -14.34 6.11 -12.41
CA SER A 391 -13.70 7.44 -12.40
C SER A 391 -12.71 7.66 -13.54
N ILE A 392 -12.26 6.59 -14.20
CA ILE A 392 -11.22 6.62 -15.23
C ILE A 392 -11.85 6.52 -16.63
N TRP A 393 -12.65 5.49 -16.86
CA TRP A 393 -13.24 5.20 -18.18
C TRP A 393 -14.74 5.50 -18.27
N SER A 394 -15.38 5.91 -17.16
CA SER A 394 -16.82 6.20 -17.11
C SER A 394 -17.72 5.00 -17.42
N TYR A 395 -17.18 3.78 -17.36
CA TYR A 395 -17.96 2.55 -17.46
C TYR A 395 -18.52 2.16 -16.09
N ARG A 396 -19.80 1.78 -16.08
CA ARG A 396 -20.52 1.14 -14.97
C ARG A 396 -20.58 -0.36 -15.22
N ARG A 397 -20.97 -1.12 -14.19
CA ARG A 397 -21.11 -2.59 -14.30
C ARG A 397 -22.00 -2.99 -15.48
N ASP A 398 -23.09 -2.26 -15.72
CA ASP A 398 -24.07 -2.54 -16.76
C ASP A 398 -23.55 -2.30 -18.18
N ASP A 399 -22.45 -1.55 -18.34
CA ASP A 399 -21.83 -1.30 -19.65
C ASP A 399 -20.98 -2.50 -20.14
N PHE A 400 -20.68 -3.45 -19.24
CA PHE A 400 -19.84 -4.60 -19.57
C PHE A 400 -20.66 -5.78 -20.08
N SER A 401 -20.16 -6.38 -21.16
CA SER A 401 -20.62 -7.67 -21.66
C SER A 401 -19.71 -8.80 -21.18
N LEU A 402 -20.32 -9.94 -20.85
CA LEU A 402 -19.58 -11.14 -20.46
C LEU A 402 -19.00 -11.84 -21.69
N THR A 403 -17.70 -12.11 -21.65
CA THR A 403 -16.92 -12.78 -22.70
C THR A 403 -15.90 -13.73 -22.08
N SER A 404 -15.01 -14.31 -22.89
CA SER A 404 -13.87 -15.06 -22.39
C SER A 404 -12.60 -14.78 -23.18
N ILE A 405 -11.49 -14.62 -22.47
CA ILE A 405 -10.13 -14.54 -23.00
C ILE A 405 -9.30 -15.61 -22.31
N GLN A 406 -8.60 -16.45 -23.09
CA GLN A 406 -7.79 -17.57 -22.57
C GLN A 406 -8.56 -18.48 -21.59
N ASN A 407 -9.85 -18.73 -21.86
CA ASN A 407 -10.77 -19.51 -21.02
C ASN A 407 -11.03 -18.92 -19.62
N LYS A 408 -10.69 -17.64 -19.40
CA LYS A 408 -11.00 -16.89 -18.19
C LYS A 408 -12.22 -16.02 -18.42
N GLU A 409 -13.00 -15.81 -17.36
CA GLU A 409 -14.14 -14.89 -17.39
C GLU A 409 -13.63 -13.48 -17.70
N THR A 410 -14.26 -12.79 -18.67
CA THR A 410 -13.82 -11.46 -19.07
C THR A 410 -15.00 -10.52 -19.25
N LEU A 411 -14.97 -9.39 -18.56
CA LEU A 411 -15.92 -8.31 -18.76
C LEU A 411 -15.36 -7.34 -19.79
N LYS A 412 -16.10 -7.11 -20.87
CA LYS A 412 -15.67 -6.26 -21.98
C LYS A 412 -16.60 -5.08 -22.20
N ALA A 413 -16.03 -3.88 -22.25
CA ALA A 413 -16.71 -2.63 -22.61
C ALA A 413 -15.83 -1.83 -23.57
N GLY A 414 -16.27 -1.67 -24.83
CA GLY A 414 -15.48 -1.01 -25.87
C GLY A 414 -14.10 -1.65 -26.07
N SER A 415 -13.05 -0.86 -25.85
CA SER A 415 -11.64 -1.24 -25.96
C SER A 415 -11.05 -1.80 -24.65
N LEU A 416 -11.82 -1.80 -23.56
CA LEU A 416 -11.40 -2.26 -22.24
C LEU A 416 -11.88 -3.70 -21.99
N SER A 417 -10.96 -4.57 -21.56
CA SER A 417 -11.23 -5.95 -21.17
C SER A 417 -10.70 -6.22 -19.76
N LEU A 418 -11.59 -6.63 -18.83
CA LEU A 418 -11.24 -7.01 -17.45
C LEU A 418 -11.26 -8.53 -17.36
N ILE A 419 -10.09 -9.14 -17.19
CA ILE A 419 -9.90 -10.59 -17.15
C ILE A 419 -9.84 -11.03 -15.67
N LYS A 420 -10.82 -11.83 -15.23
CA LYS A 420 -10.88 -12.39 -13.87
C LYS A 420 -9.91 -13.56 -13.74
N ALA A 421 -8.66 -13.25 -13.41
CA ALA A 421 -7.58 -14.22 -13.29
C ALA A 421 -6.45 -13.67 -12.42
N SER A 422 -5.68 -14.57 -11.81
CA SER A 422 -4.36 -14.21 -11.28
C SER A 422 -3.41 -13.96 -12.47
N ALA A 423 -2.44 -13.06 -12.28
CA ALA A 423 -1.62 -12.59 -13.40
C ALA A 423 -0.77 -13.70 -14.04
N ASP A 424 -0.29 -14.66 -13.23
CA ASP A 424 0.45 -15.85 -13.66
C ASP A 424 -0.37 -16.87 -14.46
N GLU A 425 -1.70 -16.78 -14.45
CA GLU A 425 -2.58 -17.65 -15.22
C GLU A 425 -2.79 -17.18 -16.67
N ILE A 426 -2.27 -16.01 -17.02
CA ILE A 426 -2.47 -15.38 -18.33
C ILE A 426 -1.15 -15.36 -19.12
N ILE A 427 -1.23 -15.76 -20.39
CA ILE A 427 -0.11 -15.69 -21.32
C ILE A 427 -0.11 -14.31 -22.00
N LEU A 428 0.79 -13.42 -21.60
CA LEU A 428 0.84 -12.01 -22.04
C LEU A 428 1.11 -11.85 -23.55
N GLY A 429 1.85 -12.79 -24.14
CA GLY A 429 2.11 -12.80 -25.58
C GLY A 429 0.86 -13.02 -26.43
N ASN A 430 -0.16 -13.67 -25.87
CA ASN A 430 -1.42 -14.00 -26.54
C ASN A 430 -2.50 -12.94 -26.33
N LEU A 431 -2.20 -11.87 -25.59
CA LEU A 431 -3.07 -10.70 -25.41
C LEU A 431 -2.85 -9.65 -26.48
#